data_AF-A0AAV6FXG0-F1
#
_entry.id   AF-A0AAV6FXG0-F1
#
_cell.length_a   1.000
_cell.length_b   1.000
_cell.length_c   1.000
_cell.angle_alpha   90.00
_cell.angle_beta   90.00
_cell.angle_gamma   90.00
#
_symmetry.space_group_name_H-M   'P 1'
#
loop_
_entity.id
_entity.type
_entity.pdbx_description
1 polymer ?
#
loop_
_entity_poly.entity_id
_entity_poly.type
_entity_poly.pdbx_seq_one_letter_code
_entity_poly.pdbx_strand_id
1 'polypeptide(L)'
;MSSEELEKLHEIYKSLYDELELMPQRIFRCHGEERKRLVRVFDERIGEAEEVLQSMDRELIGAPPSFRNPMSTKIRLYRRDLGKLQRDVRSSDQGSGLAGRPGENRQGIYASQNDHSTHVQSQRALLIQGTASLNNATASIERSQRIAAETDQVGNDIIEELGEQRDQLDRTRDRLVHTGENLSRSRKILRSMSRRLVTNKLLLSVIIVMELGVLGAVVYLKFFRK
;
A
#
# COMPACT_ATOMS: atom_id res chain seq x y z
N MET A 1 20.91 10.15 -6.52
CA MET A 1 20.88 9.04 -7.51
C MET A 1 19.64 8.17 -7.31
N SER A 2 19.37 7.64 -6.11
CA SER A 2 18.19 6.76 -5.87
C SER A 2 16.81 7.33 -6.26
N SER A 3 16.61 8.65 -6.21
CA SER A 3 15.31 9.26 -6.59
C SER A 3 14.98 9.18 -8.09
N GLU A 4 15.98 9.28 -8.97
CA GLU A 4 15.75 9.32 -10.43
C GLU A 4 15.47 7.92 -10.99
N GLU A 5 16.13 6.89 -10.45
CA GLU A 5 15.93 5.50 -10.85
C GLU A 5 14.54 5.02 -10.42
N LEU A 6 14.09 5.43 -9.24
CA LEU A 6 12.76 5.09 -8.74
C LEU A 6 11.65 5.82 -9.52
N GLU A 7 11.88 7.06 -9.96
CA GLU A 7 10.93 7.77 -10.83
C GLU A 7 10.81 7.09 -12.20
N LYS A 8 11.93 6.65 -12.80
CA LYS A 8 11.91 5.86 -14.04
C LYS A 8 11.15 4.54 -13.88
N LEU A 9 11.39 3.81 -12.79
CA LEU A 9 10.65 2.56 -12.51
C LEU A 9 9.15 2.82 -12.31
N HIS A 10 8.79 3.94 -11.68
CA HIS A 10 7.40 4.32 -11.50
C HIS A 10 6.70 4.61 -12.84
N GLU A 11 7.36 5.33 -13.75
CA GLU A 11 6.84 5.60 -15.09
C GLU A 11 6.69 4.31 -15.91
N ILE A 12 7.68 3.40 -15.85
CA ILE A 12 7.60 2.08 -16.50
C ILE A 12 6.43 1.27 -15.94
N TYR A 13 6.27 1.24 -14.62
CA TYR A 13 5.14 0.54 -13.99
C TYR A 13 3.80 1.12 -14.47
N LYS A 14 3.69 2.45 -14.53
CA LYS A 14 2.47 3.13 -14.92
C LYS A 14 2.08 2.84 -16.36
N SER A 15 3.02 2.91 -17.30
CA SER A 15 2.74 2.56 -18.70
C SER A 15 2.29 1.11 -18.84
N LEU A 16 2.91 0.20 -18.10
CA LEU A 16 2.56 -1.22 -18.11
C LEU A 16 1.18 -1.48 -17.47
N TYR A 17 0.85 -0.74 -16.41
CA TYR A 17 -0.46 -0.80 -15.76
C TYR A 17 -1.58 -0.30 -16.67
N ASP A 18 -1.37 0.81 -17.39
CA ASP A 18 -2.34 1.35 -18.35
C ASP A 18 -2.61 0.35 -19.49
N GLU A 19 -1.57 -0.37 -19.95
CA GLU A 19 -1.74 -1.45 -20.93
C GLU A 19 -2.52 -2.64 -20.35
N LEU A 20 -2.18 -3.04 -19.11
CA LEU A 20 -2.83 -4.13 -18.38
C LEU A 20 -4.31 -3.84 -18.12
N GLU A 21 -4.69 -2.61 -17.77
CA GLU A 21 -6.09 -2.23 -17.49
C GLU A 21 -7.00 -2.40 -18.72
N LEU A 22 -6.46 -2.21 -19.92
CA LEU A 22 -7.19 -2.33 -21.19
C LEU A 22 -7.30 -3.78 -21.70
N MET A 23 -6.45 -4.68 -21.24
CA MET A 23 -6.41 -6.08 -21.70
C MET A 23 -7.63 -6.91 -21.29
N PRO A 24 -8.15 -6.87 -20.05
CA PRO A 24 -9.34 -7.61 -19.64
C PRO A 24 -10.55 -7.30 -20.52
N GLN A 25 -10.78 -6.03 -20.86
CA GLN A 25 -11.88 -5.63 -21.75
C GLN A 25 -11.77 -6.27 -23.15
N ARG A 26 -10.54 -6.43 -23.68
CA ARG A 26 -10.30 -7.14 -24.94
C ARG A 26 -10.48 -8.65 -24.79
N ILE A 27 -9.98 -9.22 -23.69
CA ILE A 27 -10.12 -10.65 -23.37
C ILE A 27 -11.60 -11.05 -23.23
N PHE A 28 -12.45 -10.19 -22.67
CA PHE A 28 -13.90 -10.44 -22.55
C PHE A 28 -14.64 -10.41 -23.90
N ARG A 29 -14.08 -9.76 -24.93
CA ARG A 29 -14.69 -9.68 -26.27
C ARG A 29 -14.23 -10.79 -27.22
N CYS A 30 -13.12 -11.46 -26.91
CA CYS A 30 -12.56 -12.53 -27.73
C CYS A 30 -12.97 -13.91 -27.20
N HIS A 31 -13.16 -14.88 -28.09
CA HIS A 31 -13.55 -16.26 -27.74
C HIS A 31 -12.55 -17.29 -28.31
N GLY A 32 -12.53 -18.49 -27.75
CA GLY A 32 -11.73 -19.61 -28.27
C GLY A 32 -10.22 -19.44 -28.13
N GLU A 33 -9.46 -19.75 -29.19
CA GLU A 33 -8.00 -19.74 -29.17
C GLU A 33 -7.39 -18.33 -29.01
N GLU A 34 -8.03 -17.31 -29.59
CA GLU A 34 -7.57 -15.92 -29.50
C GLU A 34 -7.65 -15.41 -28.06
N ARG A 35 -8.71 -15.81 -27.33
CA ARG A 35 -8.83 -15.55 -25.88
C ARG A 35 -7.69 -16.22 -25.11
N LYS A 36 -7.40 -17.49 -25.39
CA LYS A 36 -6.31 -18.23 -24.71
C LYS A 36 -4.94 -17.61 -24.97
N ARG A 37 -4.70 -17.10 -26.18
CA ARG A 37 -3.48 -16.36 -26.53
C ARG A 37 -3.39 -15.05 -25.75
N LEU A 38 -4.47 -14.26 -25.71
CA LEU A 38 -4.51 -13.00 -24.98
C LEU A 38 -4.36 -13.17 -23.47
N VAL A 39 -4.93 -14.23 -22.89
CA VAL A 39 -4.75 -14.56 -21.46
C VAL A 39 -3.29 -14.87 -21.15
N ARG A 40 -2.57 -15.61 -22.02
CA ARG A 40 -1.13 -15.87 -21.83
C ARG A 40 -0.31 -14.58 -21.88
N VAL A 41 -0.59 -13.71 -22.84
CA VAL A 41 0.07 -12.40 -22.95
C VAL A 41 -0.22 -11.56 -21.70
N PHE A 42 -1.46 -11.59 -21.20
CA PHE A 42 -1.83 -10.91 -19.98
C PHE A 42 -1.08 -11.45 -18.76
N ASP A 43 -0.99 -12.77 -18.59
CA ASP A 43 -0.22 -13.39 -17.50
C ASP A 43 1.27 -13.00 -17.58
N GLU A 44 1.85 -12.94 -18.78
CA GLU A 44 3.23 -12.48 -19.00
C GLU A 44 3.43 -11.01 -18.58
N ARG A 45 2.52 -10.12 -18.99
CA ARG A 45 2.55 -8.69 -18.60
C ARG A 45 2.33 -8.47 -17.11
N ILE A 46 1.49 -9.29 -16.46
CA ILE A 46 1.36 -9.27 -14.99
C ILE A 46 2.72 -9.62 -14.34
N GLY A 47 3.41 -10.62 -14.86
CA GLY A 47 4.75 -10.99 -14.40
C GLY A 47 5.77 -9.86 -14.54
N GLU A 48 5.81 -9.19 -15.70
CA GLU A 48 6.64 -8.00 -15.93
C GLU A 48 6.32 -6.89 -14.90
N ALA A 49 5.05 -6.65 -14.61
CA ALA A 49 4.63 -5.62 -13.66
C ALA A 49 5.04 -5.96 -12.22
N GLU A 50 4.97 -7.23 -11.83
CA GLU A 50 5.46 -7.71 -10.54
C GLU A 50 6.98 -7.57 -10.41
N GLU A 51 7.74 -7.83 -11.47
CA GLU A 51 9.20 -7.65 -11.49
C GLU A 51 9.60 -6.17 -11.32
N VAL A 52 8.89 -5.26 -12.00
CA VAL A 52 9.09 -3.82 -11.83
C VAL A 52 8.78 -3.38 -10.40
N LEU A 53 7.66 -3.83 -9.82
CA LEU A 53 7.32 -3.53 -8.42
C LEU A 53 8.35 -4.09 -7.44
N GLN A 54 8.90 -5.28 -7.70
CA GLN A 54 9.97 -5.86 -6.87
C GLN A 54 11.26 -5.02 -6.97
N SER A 55 11.56 -4.50 -8.16
CA SER A 55 12.72 -3.61 -8.36
C SER A 55 12.51 -2.26 -7.67
N MET A 56 11.29 -1.73 -7.62
CA MET A 56 10.95 -0.53 -6.85
C MET A 56 11.15 -0.75 -5.35
N ASP A 57 10.76 -1.93 -4.83
CA ASP A 57 10.99 -2.31 -3.43
C ASP A 57 12.48 -2.39 -3.09
N ARG A 58 13.34 -2.89 -4.01
CA ARG A 58 14.79 -2.92 -3.81
C ARG A 58 15.37 -1.51 -3.76
N GLU A 59 14.96 -0.64 -4.67
CA GLU A 59 15.44 0.74 -4.72
C GLU A 59 15.02 1.54 -3.49
N LEU A 60 13.84 1.24 -2.93
CA LEU A 60 13.34 1.87 -1.70
C LEU A 60 14.20 1.59 -0.46
N ILE A 61 15.01 0.53 -0.45
CA ILE A 61 15.94 0.24 0.65
C ILE A 61 17.01 1.33 0.74
N GLY A 62 17.43 1.90 -0.39
CA GLY A 62 18.42 2.98 -0.47
C GLY A 62 17.85 4.39 -0.22
N ALA A 63 16.53 4.54 -0.12
CA ALA A 63 15.86 5.84 -0.04
C ALA A 63 15.65 6.34 1.42
N PRO A 64 15.59 7.67 1.64
CA PRO A 64 15.29 8.24 2.96
C PRO A 64 13.91 7.82 3.48
N PRO A 65 13.72 7.68 4.81
CA PRO A 65 12.47 7.19 5.41
C PRO A 65 11.25 8.09 5.12
N SER A 66 11.47 9.40 4.94
CA SER A 66 10.42 10.37 4.55
C SER A 66 9.79 10.06 3.19
N PHE A 67 10.56 9.48 2.28
CA PHE A 67 10.10 9.09 0.95
C PHE A 67 9.71 7.61 0.87
N ARG A 68 10.40 6.76 1.64
CA ARG A 68 10.16 5.31 1.68
C ARG A 68 8.75 4.95 2.16
N ASN A 69 8.28 5.54 3.25
CA ASN A 69 6.97 5.20 3.85
C ASN A 69 5.77 5.44 2.91
N PRO A 70 5.61 6.63 2.28
CA PRO A 70 4.52 6.85 1.34
C PRO A 70 4.64 5.97 0.08
N MET A 71 5.87 5.72 -0.39
CA MET A 71 6.09 4.94 -1.60
C MET A 71 5.86 3.43 -1.38
N SER A 72 6.27 2.88 -0.24
CA SER A 72 5.97 1.49 0.15
C SER A 72 4.45 1.25 0.25
N THR A 73 3.71 2.24 0.73
CA THR A 73 2.24 2.20 0.73
C THR A 73 1.68 2.12 -0.69
N LYS A 74 2.20 2.93 -1.62
CA LYS A 74 1.80 2.88 -3.04
C LYS A 74 2.08 1.52 -3.69
N ILE A 75 3.26 0.94 -3.47
CA ILE A 75 3.62 -0.38 -4.00
C ILE A 75 2.66 -1.47 -3.51
N ARG A 76 2.27 -1.42 -2.23
CA ARG A 76 1.27 -2.36 -1.68
C ARG A 76 -0.10 -2.21 -2.34
N LEU A 77 -0.53 -0.98 -2.64
CA LEU A 77 -1.77 -0.71 -3.37
C LEU A 77 -1.69 -1.26 -4.80
N TYR A 78 -0.58 -1.03 -5.49
CA TYR A 78 -0.30 -1.54 -6.83
C TYR A 78 -0.35 -3.07 -6.92
N ARG A 79 0.29 -3.79 -5.98
CA ARG A 79 0.18 -5.26 -5.89
C ARG A 79 -1.26 -5.72 -5.70
N ARG A 80 -2.03 -5.05 -4.84
CA ARG A 80 -3.44 -5.38 -4.60
C ARG A 80 -4.26 -5.20 -5.86
N ASP A 81 -4.03 -4.13 -6.62
CA ASP A 81 -4.82 -3.83 -7.81
C ASP A 81 -4.45 -4.75 -8.99
N LEU A 82 -3.18 -5.13 -9.15
CA LEU A 82 -2.78 -6.23 -10.05
C LEU A 82 -3.46 -7.56 -9.69
N GLY A 83 -3.49 -7.91 -8.40
CA GLY A 83 -4.15 -9.13 -7.92
C GLY A 83 -5.68 -9.13 -8.07
N LYS A 84 -6.32 -7.96 -8.16
CA LYS A 84 -7.74 -7.86 -8.56
C LYS A 84 -7.89 -8.14 -10.05
N LEU A 85 -7.08 -7.48 -10.88
CA LEU A 85 -7.11 -7.63 -12.34
C LEU A 85 -6.89 -9.09 -12.76
N GLN A 86 -5.94 -9.77 -12.12
CA GLN A 86 -5.67 -11.19 -12.36
C GLN A 86 -6.85 -12.09 -11.99
N ARG A 87 -7.54 -11.80 -10.87
CA ARG A 87 -8.73 -12.56 -10.45
C ARG A 87 -9.89 -12.34 -11.40
N ASP A 88 -10.09 -11.13 -11.92
CA ASP A 88 -11.18 -10.80 -12.84
C ASP A 88 -11.05 -11.53 -14.19
N VAL A 89 -9.81 -11.70 -14.68
CA VAL A 89 -9.52 -12.48 -15.89
C VAL A 89 -9.70 -13.98 -15.63
N ARG A 90 -9.25 -14.49 -14.47
CA ARG A 90 -9.34 -15.92 -14.11
C ARG A 90 -10.74 -16.39 -13.74
N SER A 91 -11.55 -15.56 -13.07
CA SER A 91 -12.95 -15.89 -12.73
C SER A 91 -13.78 -16.13 -13.99
N SER A 92 -13.49 -15.39 -15.05
CA SER A 92 -14.15 -15.51 -16.33
C SER A 92 -13.71 -16.75 -17.13
N ASP A 93 -12.52 -17.29 -16.88
CA ASP A 93 -12.05 -18.54 -17.50
C ASP A 93 -12.79 -19.76 -16.91
N GLN A 94 -13.00 -19.76 -15.59
CA GLN A 94 -13.73 -20.83 -14.89
C GLN A 94 -15.23 -20.86 -15.22
N GLY A 95 -15.82 -19.75 -15.65
CA GLY A 95 -17.21 -19.70 -16.15
C GLY A 95 -17.45 -20.42 -17.47
N SER A 96 -16.40 -20.75 -18.23
CA SER A 96 -16.51 -21.44 -19.54
C SER A 96 -16.24 -22.94 -19.49
N GLY A 97 -15.76 -23.47 -18.35
CA GLY A 97 -15.34 -24.87 -18.21
C GLY A 97 -16.38 -25.84 -17.63
N LEU A 98 -17.55 -25.35 -17.17
CA LEU A 98 -18.53 -26.15 -16.43
C LEU A 98 -19.84 -26.44 -17.21
N ALA A 99 -19.92 -26.06 -18.49
CA ALA A 99 -21.12 -26.27 -19.33
C ALA A 99 -20.97 -27.38 -20.39
N GLY A 100 -20.04 -28.32 -20.20
CA GLY A 100 -19.91 -29.52 -21.04
C GLY A 100 -20.69 -30.70 -20.47
N ARG A 101 -21.98 -30.83 -20.84
CA ARG A 101 -22.91 -31.94 -20.53
C ARG A 101 -22.25 -33.34 -20.50
N PRO A 102 -22.46 -34.15 -19.45
CA PRO A 102 -22.48 -35.59 -19.55
C PRO A 102 -23.91 -36.06 -19.83
N GLY A 103 -24.14 -36.66 -21.00
CA GLY A 103 -25.34 -37.46 -21.26
C GLY A 103 -26.23 -36.93 -22.37
N GLU A 104 -26.16 -37.57 -23.54
CA GLU A 104 -27.35 -37.89 -24.31
C GLU A 104 -27.09 -39.09 -25.24
N ASN A 105 -27.55 -40.25 -24.77
CA ASN A 105 -28.37 -41.21 -25.51
C ASN A 105 -27.96 -41.62 -26.93
N ARG A 106 -27.27 -42.77 -27.04
CA ARG A 106 -27.38 -43.65 -28.22
C ARG A 106 -27.53 -45.09 -27.77
N GLN A 107 -28.78 -45.47 -27.49
CA GLN A 107 -29.22 -46.85 -27.34
C GLN A 107 -28.89 -47.67 -28.61
N GLY A 108 -28.20 -48.79 -28.39
CA GLY A 108 -27.96 -49.84 -29.38
C GLY A 108 -28.21 -51.22 -28.75
N ILE A 109 -29.48 -51.53 -28.48
CA ILE A 109 -30.15 -52.84 -28.60
C ILE A 109 -29.28 -54.10 -28.35
N TYR A 110 -28.69 -54.35 -27.18
CA TYR A 110 -28.19 -55.70 -26.79
C TYR A 110 -28.06 -55.95 -25.26
N ALA A 111 -28.81 -55.26 -24.38
CA ALA A 111 -28.51 -55.22 -22.95
C ALA A 111 -29.39 -56.08 -22.01
N SER A 112 -30.06 -57.14 -22.47
CA SER A 112 -31.00 -57.87 -21.58
C SER A 112 -30.37 -58.96 -20.68
N GLN A 113 -29.06 -59.19 -20.74
CA GLN A 113 -28.41 -60.29 -19.96
C GLN A 113 -27.28 -59.82 -19.02
N ASN A 114 -26.98 -58.51 -18.94
CA ASN A 114 -25.84 -57.98 -18.18
C ASN A 114 -26.22 -57.10 -16.96
N ASP A 115 -27.52 -56.98 -16.64
CA ASP A 115 -28.01 -56.05 -15.61
C ASP A 115 -27.63 -56.45 -14.17
N HIS A 116 -27.39 -57.74 -13.89
CA HIS A 116 -27.09 -58.17 -12.53
C HIS A 116 -25.62 -57.92 -12.12
N SER A 117 -24.68 -58.11 -13.05
CA SER A 117 -23.25 -57.89 -12.81
C SER A 117 -22.87 -56.40 -12.79
N THR A 118 -23.57 -55.59 -13.57
CA THR A 118 -23.38 -54.12 -13.66
C THR A 118 -23.93 -53.38 -12.44
N HIS A 119 -24.99 -53.88 -11.80
CA HIS A 119 -25.54 -53.29 -10.58
C HIS A 119 -24.61 -53.44 -9.37
N VAL A 120 -23.92 -54.57 -9.22
CA VAL A 120 -22.95 -54.79 -8.13
C VAL A 120 -21.65 -54.00 -8.35
N GLN A 121 -21.20 -53.88 -9.60
CA GLN A 121 -20.05 -53.03 -9.94
C GLN A 121 -20.32 -51.54 -9.75
N SER A 122 -21.52 -51.06 -10.11
CA SER A 122 -21.90 -49.65 -9.91
C SER A 122 -22.04 -49.28 -8.44
N GLN A 123 -22.55 -50.18 -7.58
CA GLN A 123 -22.53 -49.96 -6.12
C GLN A 123 -21.11 -49.89 -5.54
N ARG A 124 -20.18 -50.74 -6.00
CA ARG A 124 -18.77 -50.64 -5.60
C ARG A 124 -18.11 -49.36 -6.09
N ALA A 125 -18.39 -48.95 -7.33
CA ALA A 125 -17.87 -47.69 -7.89
C ALA A 125 -18.39 -46.48 -7.10
N LEU A 126 -19.67 -46.47 -6.71
CA LEU A 126 -20.26 -45.44 -5.86
C LEU A 126 -19.64 -45.39 -4.47
N LEU A 127 -19.38 -46.53 -3.84
CA LEU A 127 -18.70 -46.57 -2.54
C LEU A 127 -17.27 -46.05 -2.63
N ILE A 128 -16.49 -46.48 -3.64
CA ILE A 128 -15.12 -45.99 -3.86
C ILE A 128 -15.11 -44.48 -4.16
N GLN A 129 -16.08 -43.99 -4.94
CA GLN A 129 -16.22 -42.57 -5.22
C GLN A 129 -16.62 -41.78 -3.96
N GLY A 130 -17.49 -42.35 -3.12
CA GLY A 130 -17.84 -41.80 -1.82
C GLY A 130 -16.65 -41.73 -0.88
N THR A 131 -15.83 -42.79 -0.80
CA THR A 131 -14.63 -42.80 0.06
C THR A 131 -13.58 -41.82 -0.44
N ALA A 132 -13.39 -41.69 -1.76
CA ALA A 132 -12.47 -40.72 -2.36
C ALA A 132 -12.94 -39.28 -2.10
N SER A 133 -14.25 -39.01 -2.20
CA SER A 133 -14.82 -37.70 -1.88
C SER A 133 -14.64 -37.34 -0.40
N LEU A 134 -14.85 -38.31 0.50
CA LEU A 134 -14.68 -38.11 1.94
C LEU A 134 -13.20 -37.86 2.29
N ASN A 135 -12.28 -38.63 1.70
CA ASN A 135 -10.84 -38.43 1.91
C ASN A 135 -10.38 -37.05 1.40
N ASN A 136 -10.87 -36.61 0.24
CA ASN A 136 -10.62 -35.26 -0.27
C ASN A 136 -11.21 -34.17 0.64
N ALA A 137 -12.40 -34.39 1.20
CA ALA A 137 -13.01 -33.47 2.16
C ALA A 137 -12.18 -33.37 3.44
N THR A 138 -11.71 -34.50 3.99
CA THR A 138 -10.81 -34.53 5.16
C THR A 138 -9.50 -33.78 4.89
N ALA A 139 -8.85 -34.02 3.75
CA ALA A 139 -7.64 -33.30 3.37
C ALA A 139 -7.89 -31.80 3.13
N SER A 140 -9.11 -31.42 2.70
CA SER A 140 -9.51 -30.02 2.62
C SER A 140 -9.65 -29.38 4.00
N ILE A 141 -10.29 -30.08 4.95
CA ILE A 141 -10.47 -29.59 6.33
C ILE A 141 -9.13 -29.41 7.02
N GLU A 142 -8.21 -30.37 6.89
CA GLU A 142 -6.86 -30.29 7.46
C GLU A 142 -6.09 -29.06 6.92
N ARG A 143 -6.18 -28.82 5.60
CA ARG A 143 -5.62 -27.61 4.99
C ARG A 143 -6.27 -26.34 5.51
N SER A 144 -7.60 -26.31 5.64
CA SER A 144 -8.31 -25.16 6.19
C SER A 144 -7.93 -24.87 7.64
N GLN A 145 -7.74 -25.90 8.48
CA GLN A 145 -7.26 -25.72 9.86
C GLN A 145 -5.85 -25.15 9.89
N ARG A 146 -4.95 -25.63 9.03
CA ARG A 146 -3.59 -25.09 8.93
C ARG A 146 -3.60 -23.61 8.51
N ILE A 147 -4.40 -23.27 7.50
CA ILE A 147 -4.53 -21.88 7.03
C ILE A 147 -5.14 -21.00 8.12
N ALA A 148 -6.13 -21.49 8.86
CA ALA A 148 -6.73 -20.76 9.98
C ALA A 148 -5.69 -20.49 11.07
N ALA A 149 -4.87 -21.48 11.44
CA ALA A 149 -3.81 -21.30 12.43
C ALA A 149 -2.73 -20.30 11.97
N GLU A 150 -2.33 -20.34 10.71
CA GLU A 150 -1.42 -19.35 10.12
C GLU A 150 -2.04 -17.95 10.11
N THR A 151 -3.35 -17.85 9.83
CA THR A 151 -4.09 -16.58 9.87
C THR A 151 -4.18 -16.02 11.29
N ASP A 152 -4.40 -16.88 12.29
CA ASP A 152 -4.41 -16.48 13.71
C ASP A 152 -3.03 -15.96 14.15
N GLN A 153 -1.95 -16.61 13.69
CA GLN A 153 -0.59 -16.15 13.94
C GLN A 153 -0.34 -14.76 13.33
N VAL A 154 -0.67 -14.57 12.04
CA VAL A 154 -0.55 -13.26 11.38
C VAL A 154 -1.43 -12.21 12.07
N GLY A 155 -2.62 -12.61 12.53
CA GLY A 155 -3.51 -11.73 13.29
C GLY A 155 -2.90 -11.27 14.61
N ASN A 156 -2.23 -12.16 15.34
CA ASN A 156 -1.52 -11.81 16.57
C ASN A 156 -0.33 -10.87 16.30
N ASP A 157 0.47 -11.13 15.27
CA ASP A 157 1.58 -10.26 14.88
C ASP A 157 1.09 -8.85 14.54
N ILE A 158 -0.05 -8.74 13.84
CA ILE A 158 -0.68 -7.45 13.54
C ILE A 158 -1.13 -6.73 14.82
N ILE A 159 -1.70 -7.45 15.78
CA ILE A 159 -2.14 -6.86 17.06
C ILE A 159 -0.92 -6.34 17.86
N GLU A 160 0.18 -7.08 17.86
CA GLU A 160 1.43 -6.65 18.50
C GLU A 160 1.99 -5.37 17.84
N GLU A 161 2.07 -5.34 16.50
CA GLU A 161 2.54 -4.17 15.76
C GLU A 161 1.64 -2.94 15.99
N LEU A 162 0.31 -3.13 16.00
CA LEU A 162 -0.64 -2.06 16.31
C LEU A 162 -0.45 -1.52 17.74
N GLY A 163 -0.09 -2.40 18.69
CA GLY A 163 0.29 -2.02 20.04
C GLY A 163 1.54 -1.12 20.05
N GLU A 164 2.60 -1.52 19.35
CA GLU A 164 3.83 -0.73 19.25
C GLU A 164 3.59 0.63 18.56
N GLN A 165 2.80 0.65 17.49
CA GLN A 165 2.44 1.89 16.79
C GLN A 165 1.63 2.83 17.69
N ARG A 166 0.74 2.30 18.53
CA ARG A 166 0.00 3.09 19.52
C ARG A 166 0.95 3.73 20.53
N ASP A 167 1.90 2.97 21.06
CA ASP A 167 2.91 3.48 21.98
C ASP A 167 3.79 4.56 21.34
N GLN A 168 4.15 4.41 20.06
CA GLN A 168 4.87 5.41 19.30
C GLN A 168 4.05 6.69 19.12
N LEU A 169 2.75 6.56 18.85
CA LEU A 169 1.83 7.69 18.70
C LEU A 169 1.66 8.43 20.04
N ASP A 170 1.50 7.72 21.15
CA ASP A 170 1.41 8.31 22.48
C ASP A 170 2.71 9.04 22.86
N ARG A 171 3.89 8.45 22.61
CA ARG A 171 5.19 9.15 22.81
C ARG A 171 5.31 10.40 21.95
N THR A 172 4.83 10.35 20.71
CA THR A 172 4.87 11.51 19.79
C THR A 172 3.92 12.61 20.28
N ARG A 173 2.74 12.23 20.77
CA ARG A 173 1.78 13.14 21.38
C ARG A 173 2.36 13.82 22.62
N ASP A 174 2.97 13.07 23.53
CA ASP A 174 3.61 13.62 24.73
C ASP A 174 4.73 14.59 24.37
N ARG A 175 5.59 14.24 23.40
CA ARG A 175 6.62 15.16 22.88
C ARG A 175 6.00 16.44 22.32
N LEU A 176 4.91 16.35 21.56
CA LEU A 176 4.24 17.51 20.99
C LEU A 176 3.68 18.44 22.09
N VAL A 177 3.08 17.86 23.14
CA VAL A 177 2.59 18.62 24.31
C VAL A 177 3.75 19.34 24.99
N HIS A 178 4.86 18.63 25.27
CA HIS A 178 6.06 19.24 25.86
C HIS A 178 6.70 20.31 24.96
N THR A 179 6.73 20.11 23.65
CA THR A 179 7.19 21.13 22.70
C THR A 179 6.31 22.38 22.73
N GLY A 180 4.99 22.22 22.84
CA GLY A 180 4.05 23.33 23.01
C GLY A 180 4.33 24.16 24.26
N GLU A 181 4.61 23.51 25.39
CA GLU A 181 5.00 24.18 26.63
C GLU A 181 6.33 24.93 26.50
N ASN A 182 7.34 24.29 25.89
CA ASN A 182 8.64 24.89 25.64
C ASN A 182 8.55 26.09 24.69
N LEU A 183 7.67 26.04 23.69
CA LEU A 183 7.44 27.15 22.77
C LEU A 183 6.78 28.35 23.47
N SER A 184 5.86 28.08 24.42
CA SER A 184 5.29 29.13 25.29
C SER A 184 6.36 29.80 26.16
N ARG A 185 7.27 29.02 26.77
CA ARG A 185 8.41 29.56 27.54
C ARG A 185 9.35 30.38 26.66
N SER A 186 9.73 29.87 25.50
CA SER A 186 10.57 30.57 24.52
C SER A 186 9.95 31.89 24.08
N ARG A 187 8.63 31.93 23.83
CA ARG A 187 7.91 33.17 23.50
C ARG A 187 7.95 34.19 24.64
N LYS A 188 7.84 33.73 25.89
CA LYS A 188 7.95 34.60 27.08
C LYS A 188 9.36 35.19 27.22
N ILE A 189 10.39 34.38 27.00
CA ILE A 189 11.79 34.83 27.03
C ILE A 189 12.05 35.85 25.91
N LEU A 190 11.66 35.53 24.67
CA LEU A 190 11.81 36.44 23.53
C LEU A 190 11.11 37.79 23.76
N ARG A 191 9.89 37.77 24.32
CA ARG A 191 9.17 39.01 24.66
C ARG A 191 9.92 39.83 25.72
N SER A 192 10.54 39.18 26.71
CA SER A 192 11.35 39.85 27.72
C SER A 192 12.63 40.46 27.14
N MET A 193 13.32 39.76 26.23
CA MET A 193 14.50 40.26 25.52
C MET A 193 14.14 41.43 24.60
N SER A 194 13.07 41.30 23.82
CA SER A 194 12.56 42.36 22.94
C SER A 194 12.26 43.63 23.73
N ARG A 195 11.61 43.53 24.89
CA ARG A 195 11.32 44.68 25.75
C ARG A 195 12.59 45.37 26.25
N ARG A 196 13.60 44.59 26.70
CA ARG A 196 14.90 45.13 27.13
C ARG A 196 15.62 45.87 25.99
N LEU A 197 15.58 45.34 24.77
CA LEU A 197 16.17 45.98 23.60
C LEU A 197 15.48 47.31 23.28
N VAL A 198 14.15 47.37 23.34
CA VAL A 198 13.40 48.61 23.11
C VAL A 198 13.73 49.65 24.18
N THR A 199 13.77 49.28 25.47
CA THR A 199 14.15 50.19 26.55
C THR A 199 15.57 50.73 26.36
N ASN A 200 16.54 49.87 26.04
CA ASN A 200 17.92 50.28 25.82
C ASN A 200 18.05 51.21 24.60
N LYS A 201 17.34 50.93 23.50
CA LYS A 201 17.33 51.81 22.32
C LYS A 201 16.71 53.18 22.64
N LEU A 202 15.63 53.22 23.43
CA LEU A 202 14.97 54.47 23.82
C LEU A 202 15.88 55.30 24.73
N LEU A 203 16.53 54.69 25.73
CA LEU A 203 17.50 55.37 26.58
C LEU A 203 18.68 55.94 25.77
N LEU A 204 19.22 55.17 24.83
CA LEU A 204 20.28 55.63 23.94
C LEU A 204 19.83 56.85 23.11
N SER A 205 18.63 56.79 22.55
CA SER A 205 18.06 57.91 21.77
C SER A 205 17.92 59.18 22.61
N VAL A 206 17.48 59.07 23.88
CA VAL A 206 17.33 60.22 24.78
C VAL A 206 18.68 60.86 25.10
N ILE A 207 19.72 60.05 25.37
CA ILE A 207 21.08 60.55 25.65
C ILE A 207 21.62 61.32 24.43
N ILE A 208 21.48 60.78 23.23
CA ILE A 208 21.95 61.44 22.00
C ILE A 208 21.26 62.81 21.80
N VAL A 209 19.94 62.87 21.99
CA VAL A 209 19.18 64.13 21.86
C VAL A 209 19.62 65.15 22.92
N MET A 210 19.85 64.71 24.15
CA MET A 210 20.33 65.56 25.24
C MET A 210 21.71 66.17 24.93
N GLU A 211 22.66 65.35 24.47
CA GLU A 211 24.01 65.78 24.08
C GLU A 211 23.98 66.81 22.94
N LEU A 212 23.18 66.57 21.90
CA LEU A 212 23.00 67.53 20.81
C LEU A 212 22.38 68.85 21.29
N GLY A 213 21.46 68.80 22.25
CA GLY A 213 20.88 69.99 22.86
C GLY A 213 21.90 70.84 23.60
N VAL A 214 22.77 70.21 24.41
CA VAL A 214 23.86 70.90 25.13
C VAL A 214 24.86 71.49 24.16
N LEU A 215 25.31 70.73 23.16
CA LEU A 215 26.23 71.22 22.13
C LEU A 215 25.64 72.40 21.36
N GLY A 216 24.37 72.30 20.95
CA GLY A 216 23.65 73.38 20.28
C GLY A 216 23.56 74.65 21.14
N ALA A 217 23.25 74.51 22.43
CA ALA A 217 23.18 75.63 23.36
C ALA A 217 24.55 76.32 23.54
N VAL A 218 25.64 75.54 23.65
CA VAL A 218 27.01 76.08 23.76
C VAL A 218 27.40 76.84 22.49
N VAL A 219 27.11 76.30 21.30
CA VAL A 219 27.38 76.96 20.02
C VAL A 219 26.56 78.25 19.89
N TYR A 220 25.28 78.21 20.23
CA TYR A 220 24.41 79.38 20.20
C TYR A 220 24.92 80.50 21.13
N LEU A 221 25.26 80.16 22.38
CA LEU A 221 25.82 81.13 23.32
C LEU A 221 27.17 81.69 22.84
N LYS A 222 28.05 80.86 22.27
CA LYS A 222 29.36 81.31 21.76
C LYS A 222 29.24 82.22 20.54
N PHE A 223 28.28 81.95 19.65
CA PHE A 223 28.11 82.70 18.41
C PHE A 223 27.29 83.98 18.61
N PHE A 224 26.34 83.98 19.55
CA PHE A 224 25.42 85.10 19.77
C PHE A 224 25.81 86.02 20.94
N ARG A 225 26.69 85.60 21.87
CA ARG A 225 27.26 86.47 22.93
C ARG A 225 28.65 87.03 22.57
N LYS A 226 28.94 87.22 21.29
CA LYS A 226 30.12 87.95 20.83
C LYS A 226 29.68 89.07 19.90
#